data_AF-A0A1U7I2I1-F1
#
_entry.id   AF-A0A1U7I2I1-F1
#
_cell.length_a   1.000
_cell.length_b   1.000
_cell.length_c   1.000
_cell.angle_alpha   90.00
_cell.angle_beta   90.00
_cell.angle_gamma   90.00
#
_symmetry.space_group_name_H-M   'P 1'
#
loop_
_entity.id
_entity.type
_entity.pdbx_description
1 polymer ?
#
loop_
_entity_poly.entity_id
_entity_poly.type
_entity_poly.pdbx_seq_one_letter_code
_entity_poly.pdbx_strand_id
1 'polypeptide(L)'
;MPSPEQITTAISTIDQLSGWLENAGLDQVAIVQFKFNSLAVMYPELKEVAEIAKSAIGSAFPITEEGMTVTELANIITENLGKSIKPDRVNKALVELGYQERNDVKRTWSLTEAGKEHGICLLATSAKNSWSGVQVKWHRSVISVLLNYFQENLEESNSLTINSQSSTEPLQEENASKNGSSNSNSASDRTALKDNSKPKKNWTIAERIKEKNLKSNPEQIRLIQSFADDYYLEKYGTKPPKLAGRKVPTSNYPSEAIEIVDRAIETVFNPKKRSES
;
A
#
# COMPACT_ATOMS: atom_id res chain seq x y z
N MET A 1 26.73 29.93 26.74
CA MET A 1 25.51 30.12 27.53
C MET A 1 24.65 31.20 26.90
N PRO A 2 23.46 30.84 26.41
CA PRO A 2 22.45 31.76 25.91
C PRO A 2 21.95 32.67 27.03
N SER A 3 21.50 33.88 26.67
CA SER A 3 20.93 34.78 27.67
C SER A 3 19.60 34.25 28.18
N PRO A 4 19.20 34.57 29.42
CA PRO A 4 17.89 34.20 29.95
C PRO A 4 16.73 34.63 29.02
N GLU A 5 16.83 35.81 28.41
CA GLU A 5 15.84 36.33 27.46
C GLU A 5 15.73 35.51 26.18
N GLN A 6 16.87 35.00 25.66
CA GLN A 6 16.88 34.11 24.50
C GLN A 6 16.18 32.78 24.82
N ILE A 7 16.44 32.21 26.00
CA ILE A 7 15.80 30.98 26.45
C ILE A 7 14.28 31.19 26.59
N THR A 8 13.84 32.28 27.22
CA THR A 8 12.41 32.58 27.40
C THR A 8 11.70 32.76 26.06
N THR A 9 12.34 33.43 25.10
CA THR A 9 11.78 33.62 23.75
C THR A 9 11.67 32.30 22.99
N ALA A 10 12.68 31.44 23.09
CA ALA A 10 12.65 30.11 22.49
C ALA A 10 11.57 29.22 23.10
N ILE A 11 11.41 29.22 24.43
CA ILE A 11 10.34 28.49 25.12
C ILE A 11 8.97 28.99 24.66
N SER A 12 8.75 30.31 24.64
CA SER A 12 7.48 30.88 24.17
C SER A 12 7.15 30.49 22.73
N THR A 13 8.15 30.43 21.85
CA THR A 13 7.97 30.02 20.45
C THR A 13 7.62 28.53 20.36
N ILE A 14 8.32 27.69 21.13
CA ILE A 14 8.08 26.26 21.21
C ILE A 14 6.68 25.96 21.79
N ASP A 15 6.22 26.73 22.77
CA ASP A 15 4.88 26.60 23.35
C ASP A 15 3.78 26.98 22.35
N GLN A 16 3.98 28.05 21.57
CA GLN A 16 3.06 28.42 20.50
C GLN A 16 2.95 27.32 19.42
N LEU A 17 4.08 26.75 18.99
CA LEU A 17 4.10 25.62 18.06
C LEU A 17 3.46 24.37 18.67
N SER A 18 3.67 24.14 19.95
CA SER A 18 3.07 23.02 20.68
C SER A 18 1.56 23.12 20.75
N GLY A 19 1.00 24.32 20.90
CA GLY A 19 -0.45 24.54 20.81
C GLY A 19 -1.01 24.20 19.42
N TRP A 20 -0.24 24.39 18.35
CA TRP A 20 -0.67 23.94 17.01
C TRP A 20 -0.63 22.42 16.88
N LEU A 21 0.34 21.75 17.51
CA LEU A 21 0.42 20.28 17.54
C LEU A 21 -0.72 19.68 18.37
N GLU A 22 -1.07 20.31 19.49
CA GLU A 22 -2.23 19.94 20.31
C GLU A 22 -3.54 20.06 19.53
N ASN A 23 -3.74 21.18 18.84
CA ASN A 23 -4.89 21.38 17.94
C ASN A 23 -4.90 20.40 16.75
N ALA A 24 -3.73 19.89 16.36
CA ALA A 24 -3.61 18.83 15.35
C ALA A 24 -3.90 17.43 15.92
N GLY A 25 -4.23 17.33 17.22
CA GLY A 25 -4.57 16.07 17.90
C GLY A 25 -3.36 15.24 18.31
N LEU A 26 -2.18 15.86 18.44
CA LEU A 26 -0.98 15.18 18.90
C LEU A 26 -1.05 14.93 20.42
N ASP A 27 -0.58 13.76 20.85
CA ASP A 27 -0.55 13.40 22.26
C ASP A 27 0.40 14.32 23.06
N GLN A 28 0.05 14.60 24.32
CA GLN A 28 0.80 15.46 25.22
C GLN A 28 2.23 14.94 25.42
N VAL A 29 2.42 13.62 25.47
CA VAL A 29 3.76 13.02 25.58
C VAL A 29 4.61 13.34 24.35
N ALA A 30 4.04 13.26 23.15
CA ALA A 30 4.72 13.60 21.91
C ALA A 30 5.03 15.10 21.81
N ILE A 31 4.12 15.95 22.28
CA ILE A 31 4.33 17.40 22.37
C ILE A 31 5.50 17.69 23.31
N VAL A 32 5.50 17.11 24.50
CA VAL A 32 6.57 17.29 25.48
C VAL A 32 7.92 16.83 24.91
N GLN A 33 7.97 15.69 24.23
CA GLN A 33 9.20 15.21 23.60
C GLN A 33 9.67 16.12 22.45
N PHE A 34 8.73 16.68 21.68
CA PHE A 34 9.02 17.73 20.70
C PHE A 34 9.63 18.98 21.35
N LYS A 35 9.10 19.44 22.50
CA LYS A 35 9.66 20.59 23.24
C LYS A 35 11.11 20.34 23.64
N PHE A 36 11.41 19.18 24.24
CA PHE A 36 12.79 18.84 24.64
C PHE A 36 13.74 18.67 23.45
N ASN A 37 13.27 18.05 22.36
CA ASN A 37 14.07 17.94 21.13
C ASN A 37 14.37 19.31 20.53
N SER A 38 13.38 20.19 20.48
CA SER A 38 13.54 21.55 19.93
C SER A 38 14.49 22.39 20.78
N LEU A 39 14.40 22.29 22.11
CA LEU A 39 15.34 22.96 23.03
C LEU A 39 16.76 22.41 22.89
N ALA A 40 16.94 21.09 22.75
CA ALA A 40 18.25 20.47 22.56
C ALA A 40 18.92 20.82 21.21
N VAL A 41 18.11 21.12 20.18
CA VAL A 41 18.60 21.58 18.87
C VAL A 41 18.99 23.06 18.92
N MET A 42 18.17 23.91 19.55
CA MET A 42 18.46 25.34 19.68
C MET A 42 19.61 25.64 20.64
N TYR A 43 19.74 24.82 21.69
CA TYR A 43 20.76 24.97 22.73
C TYR A 43 21.45 23.62 22.99
N PRO A 44 22.52 23.30 22.22
CA PRO A 44 23.26 22.05 22.37
C PRO A 44 23.82 21.82 23.78
N GLU A 45 24.05 22.90 24.54
CA GLU A 45 24.51 22.83 25.94
C GLU A 45 23.44 22.30 26.92
N LEU A 46 22.15 22.34 26.55
CA LEU A 46 21.04 21.79 27.32
C LEU A 46 20.70 20.35 26.92
N LYS A 47 21.43 19.77 25.97
CA LYS A 47 21.15 18.43 25.43
C LYS A 47 21.15 17.36 26.53
N GLU A 48 22.12 17.40 27.43
CA GLU A 48 22.24 16.42 28.52
C GLU A 48 21.06 16.52 29.50
N VAL A 49 20.66 17.74 29.85
CA VAL A 49 19.47 17.99 30.70
C VAL A 49 18.18 17.58 29.99
N ALA A 50 18.08 17.82 28.68
CA ALA A 50 16.94 17.39 27.87
C ALA A 50 16.85 15.86 27.76
N GLU A 51 17.96 15.13 27.66
CA GLU A 51 17.97 13.67 27.70
C GLU A 51 17.56 13.11 29.07
N ILE A 52 18.03 13.74 30.16
CA ILE A 52 17.60 13.37 31.53
C ILE A 52 16.10 13.60 31.70
N ALA A 53 15.58 14.75 31.24
CA ALA A 53 14.16 15.06 31.30
C ALA A 53 13.32 14.10 30.44
N LYS A 54 13.79 13.75 29.22
CA LYS A 54 13.15 12.73 28.38
C LYS A 54 13.10 11.37 29.07
N SER A 55 14.20 10.96 29.73
CA SER A 55 14.24 9.71 30.47
C SER A 55 13.28 9.71 31.66
N ALA A 56 13.15 10.84 32.37
CA ALA A 56 12.19 11.02 33.44
C ALA A 56 10.73 11.03 32.95
N ILE A 57 10.48 11.54 31.75
CA ILE A 57 9.16 11.51 31.12
C ILE A 57 8.83 10.12 30.61
N GLY A 58 9.78 9.43 29.98
CA GLY A 58 9.61 8.03 29.54
C GLY A 58 9.48 7.04 30.69
N SER A 59 9.88 7.40 31.92
CA SER A 59 9.66 6.61 33.13
C SER A 59 8.34 6.96 33.84
N ALA A 60 7.88 8.21 33.76
CA ALA A 60 6.58 8.65 34.29
C ALA A 60 5.39 8.27 33.38
N PHE A 61 5.63 8.24 32.06
CA PHE A 61 4.74 7.71 31.03
C PHE A 61 5.41 6.45 30.48
N PRO A 62 5.23 5.29 31.13
CA PRO A 62 5.75 4.04 30.59
C PRO A 62 5.28 3.95 29.15
N ILE A 63 6.22 3.73 28.22
CA ILE A 63 5.97 3.58 26.79
C ILE A 63 4.74 2.68 26.66
N THR A 64 3.60 3.31 26.43
CA THR A 64 2.32 2.61 26.25
C THR A 64 2.56 1.65 25.11
N GLU A 65 2.33 0.36 25.38
CA GLU A 65 2.55 -0.78 24.49
C GLU A 65 2.84 -0.36 23.07
N GLU A 66 4.06 -0.66 22.58
CA GLU A 66 4.51 -0.36 21.22
C GLU A 66 3.35 -0.57 20.23
N GLY A 67 2.70 0.55 19.87
CA GLY A 67 1.42 0.45 19.21
C GLY A 67 1.59 -0.29 17.88
N MET A 68 0.61 -1.08 17.51
CA MET A 68 0.63 -1.87 16.29
C MET A 68 0.02 -1.09 15.14
N THR A 69 0.63 -1.18 13.98
CA THR A 69 0.05 -0.70 12.74
C THR A 69 -1.11 -1.59 12.31
N VAL A 70 -1.98 -1.06 11.45
CA VAL A 70 -3.11 -1.83 10.89
C VAL A 70 -2.65 -3.09 10.15
N THR A 71 -1.46 -3.05 9.55
CA THR A 71 -0.85 -4.21 8.89
C THR A 71 -0.50 -5.30 9.90
N GLU A 72 0.06 -4.93 11.04
CA GLU A 72 0.40 -5.88 12.11
C GLU A 72 -0.88 -6.45 12.74
N LEU A 73 -1.89 -5.61 12.99
CA LEU A 73 -3.21 -6.07 13.44
C LEU A 73 -3.82 -7.09 12.47
N ALA A 74 -3.77 -6.81 11.16
CA ALA A 74 -4.33 -7.71 10.15
C ALA A 74 -3.65 -9.09 10.17
N ASN A 75 -2.33 -9.14 10.40
CA ASN A 75 -1.59 -10.39 10.53
C ASN A 75 -2.01 -11.17 11.79
N ILE A 76 -2.09 -10.50 12.95
CA ILE A 76 -2.50 -11.14 14.21
C ILE A 76 -3.92 -11.68 14.11
N ILE A 77 -4.84 -10.91 13.54
CA ILE A 77 -6.23 -11.34 13.36
C ILE A 77 -6.31 -12.51 12.37
N THR A 78 -5.50 -12.48 11.31
CA THR A 78 -5.41 -13.59 10.34
C THR A 78 -4.95 -14.89 10.99
N GLU A 79 -3.93 -14.82 11.85
CA GLU A 79 -3.42 -15.96 12.60
C GLU A 79 -4.47 -16.54 13.56
N ASN A 80 -5.22 -15.68 14.25
CA ASN A 80 -6.25 -16.10 15.21
C ASN A 80 -7.49 -16.70 14.54
N LEU A 81 -7.97 -16.12 13.43
CA LEU A 81 -9.17 -16.59 12.72
C LEU A 81 -8.86 -17.67 11.67
N GLY A 82 -7.58 -17.92 11.37
CA GLY A 82 -7.15 -18.82 10.31
C GLY A 82 -7.56 -18.37 8.89
N LYS A 83 -7.91 -17.08 8.73
CA LYS A 83 -8.41 -16.50 7.46
C LYS A 83 -7.64 -15.25 7.11
N SER A 84 -7.19 -15.14 5.86
CA SER A 84 -6.44 -13.97 5.41
C SER A 84 -7.31 -12.71 5.41
N ILE A 85 -7.06 -11.83 6.39
CA ILE A 85 -7.69 -10.51 6.49
C ILE A 85 -6.71 -9.47 5.94
N LYS A 86 -7.19 -8.68 4.98
CA LYS A 86 -6.39 -7.57 4.42
C LYS A 86 -6.44 -6.35 5.35
N PRO A 87 -5.37 -5.56 5.45
CA PRO A 87 -5.34 -4.31 6.24
C PRO A 87 -6.50 -3.34 5.91
N ASP A 88 -6.91 -3.28 4.64
CA ASP A 88 -8.05 -2.46 4.21
C ASP A 88 -9.36 -2.86 4.89
N ARG A 89 -9.57 -4.16 5.19
CA ARG A 89 -10.76 -4.63 5.91
C ARG A 89 -10.71 -4.26 7.38
N VAL A 90 -9.52 -4.28 7.99
CA VAL A 90 -9.34 -3.83 9.38
C VAL A 90 -9.64 -2.33 9.50
N ASN A 91 -9.16 -1.50 8.58
CA ASN A 91 -9.51 -0.08 8.56
C ASN A 91 -11.03 0.14 8.43
N LYS A 92 -11.71 -0.63 7.58
CA LYS A 92 -13.18 -0.54 7.46
C LYS A 92 -13.88 -0.91 8.76
N ALA A 93 -13.48 -2.02 9.39
CA ALA A 93 -14.03 -2.44 10.67
C ALA A 93 -13.84 -1.38 11.75
N LEU A 94 -12.64 -0.77 11.83
CA LEU A 94 -12.35 0.31 12.79
C LEU A 94 -13.18 1.57 12.54
N VAL A 95 -13.52 1.87 11.28
CA VAL A 95 -14.44 2.97 10.93
C VAL A 95 -15.88 2.62 11.31
N GLU A 96 -16.34 1.41 11.02
CA GLU A 96 -17.69 0.95 11.35
C GLU A 96 -17.93 0.86 12.87
N LEU A 97 -16.92 0.45 13.62
CA LEU A 97 -16.92 0.46 15.08
C LEU A 97 -16.78 1.86 15.68
N GLY A 98 -16.59 2.89 14.85
CA GLY A 98 -16.49 4.28 15.29
C GLY A 98 -15.18 4.61 16.01
N TYR A 99 -14.12 3.80 15.87
CA TYR A 99 -12.80 4.06 16.45
C TYR A 99 -11.89 4.92 15.55
N GLN A 100 -12.19 4.99 14.26
CA GLN A 100 -11.34 5.67 13.29
C GLN A 100 -12.17 6.50 12.31
N GLU A 101 -11.65 7.67 11.97
CA GLU A 101 -12.23 8.54 10.95
C GLU A 101 -11.22 8.77 9.82
N ARG A 102 -11.74 8.84 8.59
CA ARG A 102 -10.94 9.18 7.42
C ARG A 102 -11.10 10.66 7.09
N ASN A 103 -10.00 11.40 7.12
CA ASN A 103 -9.99 12.74 6.55
C ASN A 103 -9.72 12.65 5.04
N ASP A 104 -10.77 12.79 4.22
CA ASP A 104 -10.65 12.68 2.76
C ASP A 104 -9.80 13.78 2.12
N VAL A 105 -9.73 14.96 2.75
CA VAL A 105 -8.96 16.10 2.24
C VAL A 105 -7.46 15.83 2.36
N LYS A 106 -7.01 15.30 3.50
CA LYS A 106 -5.59 15.03 3.76
C LYS A 106 -5.19 13.58 3.47
N ARG A 107 -6.15 12.71 3.15
CA ARG A 107 -5.97 11.24 3.03
C ARG A 107 -5.28 10.64 4.27
N THR A 108 -5.54 11.23 5.43
CA THR A 108 -4.99 10.81 6.72
C THR A 108 -6.08 10.16 7.55
N TRP A 109 -5.65 9.27 8.43
CA TRP A 109 -6.53 8.63 9.41
C TRP A 109 -6.37 9.34 10.76
N SER A 110 -7.48 9.54 11.44
CA SER A 110 -7.54 10.11 12.79
C SER A 110 -8.32 9.19 13.71
N LEU A 111 -7.97 9.20 14.99
CA LEU A 111 -8.73 8.51 16.03
C LEU A 111 -9.92 9.36 16.45
N THR A 112 -11.06 8.71 16.66
CA THR A 112 -12.23 9.30 17.32
C THR A 112 -12.03 9.31 18.84
N GLU A 113 -12.95 9.87 19.62
CA GLU A 113 -12.88 9.79 21.09
C GLU A 113 -12.81 8.35 21.60
N ALA A 114 -13.69 7.47 21.11
CA ALA A 114 -13.65 6.04 21.44
C ALA A 114 -12.34 5.37 20.97
N GLY A 115 -11.79 5.82 19.84
CA GLY A 115 -10.53 5.30 19.29
C GLY A 115 -9.31 5.63 20.14
N LYS A 116 -9.31 6.78 20.84
CA LYS A 116 -8.20 7.21 21.70
C LYS A 116 -7.99 6.29 22.91
N GLU A 117 -9.01 5.57 23.34
CA GLU A 117 -8.88 4.58 24.42
C GLU A 117 -8.09 3.34 23.97
N HIS A 118 -8.11 3.04 22.67
CA HIS A 118 -7.54 1.83 22.09
C HIS A 118 -6.37 2.08 21.14
N GLY A 119 -5.98 3.34 20.94
CA GLY A 119 -4.92 3.69 20.01
C GLY A 119 -4.32 5.07 20.27
N ILE A 120 -3.19 5.30 19.60
CA ILE A 120 -2.41 6.53 19.67
C ILE A 120 -2.09 7.03 18.26
N CYS A 121 -2.07 8.35 18.08
CA CYS A 121 -1.62 9.00 16.86
C CYS A 121 -0.16 9.43 17.05
N LEU A 122 0.74 8.86 16.25
CA LEU A 122 2.17 9.20 16.28
C LEU A 122 2.57 9.93 15.00
N LEU A 123 3.52 10.86 15.10
CA LEU A 123 4.16 11.41 13.92
C LEU A 123 5.18 10.41 13.39
N ALA A 124 4.86 9.78 12.27
CA ALA A 124 5.79 8.88 11.59
C ALA A 124 6.61 9.65 10.57
N THR A 125 7.92 9.60 10.72
CA THR A 125 8.89 10.03 9.72
C THR A 125 9.55 8.78 9.16
N SER A 126 9.47 8.58 7.86
CA SER A 126 10.15 7.46 7.25
C SER A 126 11.65 7.75 7.15
N ALA A 127 12.47 6.77 7.52
CA ALA A 127 13.91 6.85 7.34
C ALA A 127 14.35 6.76 5.87
N LYS A 128 13.45 6.27 4.98
CA LYS A 128 13.76 5.96 3.57
C LYS A 128 13.17 6.94 2.57
N ASN A 129 12.14 7.69 2.94
CA ASN A 129 11.58 8.76 2.13
C ASN A 129 11.30 9.97 3.03
N SER A 130 11.37 11.18 2.48
CA SER A 130 11.08 12.44 3.19
C SER A 130 9.60 12.60 3.57
N TRP A 131 8.85 11.49 3.63
CA TRP A 131 7.47 11.47 4.06
C TRP A 131 7.41 11.57 5.58
N SER A 132 6.65 12.55 6.04
CA SER A 132 6.24 12.71 7.43
C SER A 132 4.71 12.82 7.46
N GLY A 133 4.09 12.11 8.39
CA GLY A 133 2.64 12.10 8.49
C GLY A 133 2.15 11.49 9.80
N VAL A 134 0.89 11.75 10.11
CA VAL A 134 0.22 11.12 11.25
C VAL A 134 0.00 9.65 10.92
N GLN A 135 0.54 8.77 11.76
CA GLN A 135 0.35 7.34 11.72
C GLN A 135 -0.41 6.92 12.98
N VAL A 136 -1.60 6.35 12.77
CA VAL A 136 -2.37 5.72 13.85
C VAL A 136 -1.74 4.37 14.20
N LYS A 137 -1.50 4.16 15.48
CA LYS A 137 -1.09 2.88 16.05
C LYS A 137 -2.11 2.43 17.10
N TRP A 138 -2.28 1.13 17.24
CA TRP A 138 -3.32 0.52 18.06
C TRP A 138 -2.75 -0.33 19.18
N HIS A 139 -3.37 -0.29 20.35
CA HIS A 139 -3.02 -1.13 21.49
C HIS A 139 -3.57 -2.55 21.32
N ARG A 140 -3.09 -3.50 22.14
CA ARG A 140 -3.58 -4.89 22.08
C ARG A 140 -5.06 -5.02 22.44
N SER A 141 -5.60 -4.08 23.20
CA SER A 141 -7.01 -4.05 23.61
C SER A 141 -7.98 -4.08 22.42
N VAL A 142 -7.60 -3.53 21.26
CA VAL A 142 -8.46 -3.52 20.06
C VAL A 142 -8.60 -4.90 19.41
N ILE A 143 -7.67 -5.83 19.67
CA ILE A 143 -7.65 -7.15 19.01
C ILE A 143 -8.92 -7.93 19.34
N SER A 144 -9.32 -7.97 20.61
CA SER A 144 -10.52 -8.70 21.04
C SER A 144 -11.79 -8.14 20.39
N VAL A 145 -11.87 -6.81 20.26
CA VAL A 145 -13.02 -6.16 19.62
C VAL A 145 -13.09 -6.51 18.13
N LEU A 146 -11.96 -6.46 17.43
CA LEU A 146 -11.88 -6.80 16.02
C LEU A 146 -12.14 -8.29 15.76
N LEU A 147 -11.67 -9.18 16.64
CA LEU A 147 -11.96 -10.62 16.53
C LEU A 147 -13.46 -10.89 16.63
N ASN A 148 -14.14 -10.30 17.63
CA ASN A 148 -15.59 -10.44 17.78
C ASN A 148 -16.32 -9.94 16.52
N TYR A 149 -15.99 -8.73 16.06
CA TYR A 149 -16.60 -8.16 14.85
C TYR A 149 -16.43 -9.05 13.61
N PHE A 150 -15.23 -9.60 13.39
CA PHE A 150 -15.01 -10.47 12.23
C PHE A 150 -15.66 -11.84 12.39
N GLN A 151 -15.80 -12.34 13.60
CA GLN A 151 -16.45 -13.62 13.88
C GLN A 151 -17.98 -13.52 13.67
N GLU A 152 -18.63 -12.47 14.18
CA GLU A 152 -20.07 -12.21 13.99
C GLU A 152 -20.43 -12.07 12.50
N ASN A 153 -19.65 -11.27 11.75
CA ASN A 153 -19.87 -11.11 10.30
C ASN A 153 -19.66 -12.40 9.49
N LEU A 154 -18.86 -13.34 10.00
CA LEU A 154 -18.64 -14.65 9.38
C LEU A 154 -19.80 -15.61 9.64
N GLU A 155 -20.44 -15.53 10.80
CA GLU A 155 -21.59 -16.37 11.15
C GLU A 155 -22.86 -15.92 10.41
N GLU A 156 -23.08 -14.61 10.26
CA GLU A 156 -24.19 -14.07 9.47
C GLU A 156 -24.11 -14.51 7.99
N SER A 157 -22.90 -14.50 7.42
CA SER A 157 -22.66 -14.94 6.03
C SER A 157 -22.96 -16.44 5.81
N ASN A 158 -22.76 -17.28 6.82
CA ASN A 158 -23.03 -18.72 6.73
C ASN A 158 -24.51 -19.05 6.97
N SER A 159 -25.22 -18.25 7.77
CA SER A 159 -26.65 -18.46 8.08
C SER A 159 -27.60 -18.20 6.90
N LEU A 160 -27.19 -17.35 5.95
CA LEU A 160 -27.98 -16.99 4.76
C LEU A 160 -27.98 -18.06 3.65
N THR A 161 -27.18 -19.12 3.77
CA THR A 161 -27.02 -20.12 2.69
C THR A 161 -27.86 -21.40 2.89
N ILE A 162 -28.61 -21.53 4.00
CA ILE A 162 -29.32 -22.79 4.34
C ILE A 162 -30.85 -22.74 4.08
N ASN A 163 -31.46 -21.57 3.87
CA ASN A 163 -32.92 -21.46 3.69
C ASN A 163 -33.37 -21.08 2.27
N SER A 164 -33.00 -21.86 1.25
CA SER A 164 -33.61 -21.75 -0.09
C SER A 164 -33.67 -23.08 -0.85
N GLN A 165 -34.26 -24.12 -0.25
CA GLN A 165 -34.80 -25.27 -0.98
C GLN A 165 -36.06 -25.82 -0.30
N SER A 166 -37.23 -25.40 -0.78
CA SER A 166 -38.49 -26.15 -0.87
C SER A 166 -39.53 -25.16 -1.38
N SER A 167 -40.05 -25.29 -2.59
CA SER A 167 -41.20 -26.16 -2.84
C SER A 167 -41.41 -26.31 -4.35
N THR A 168 -41.80 -27.51 -4.77
CA THR A 168 -42.03 -27.92 -6.15
C THR A 168 -43.54 -28.00 -6.44
N GLU A 169 -43.97 -27.35 -7.53
CA GLU A 169 -45.00 -27.77 -8.53
C GLU A 169 -46.53 -27.77 -8.24
N PRO A 170 -47.44 -27.83 -9.27
CA PRO A 170 -47.34 -27.51 -10.73
C PRO A 170 -48.64 -26.91 -11.42
N LEU A 171 -48.57 -26.75 -12.77
CA LEU A 171 -49.63 -26.62 -13.83
C LEU A 171 -50.46 -25.29 -13.90
N GLN A 172 -50.82 -24.68 -15.04
CA GLN A 172 -51.00 -25.13 -16.44
C GLN A 172 -51.06 -23.94 -17.44
N GLU A 173 -50.62 -24.23 -18.68
CA GLU A 173 -50.98 -23.76 -20.04
C GLU A 173 -52.01 -22.62 -20.28
N GLU A 174 -51.71 -21.63 -21.14
CA GLU A 174 -52.04 -21.66 -22.59
C GLU A 174 -51.68 -20.35 -23.37
N ASN A 175 -51.00 -20.55 -24.50
CA ASN A 175 -51.20 -19.98 -25.84
C ASN A 175 -51.08 -18.47 -26.16
N ALA A 176 -49.96 -18.14 -26.82
CA ALA A 176 -49.84 -17.96 -28.29
C ALA A 176 -49.48 -16.58 -28.88
N SER A 177 -48.60 -16.70 -29.90
CA SER A 177 -48.38 -15.84 -31.08
C SER A 177 -47.50 -14.58 -30.99
N LYS A 178 -46.25 -14.70 -31.49
CA LYS A 178 -45.84 -14.49 -32.91
C LYS A 178 -44.55 -13.67 -33.09
N ASN A 179 -43.79 -14.12 -34.10
CA ASN A 179 -42.65 -13.50 -34.82
C ASN A 179 -41.28 -13.59 -34.11
N GLY A 180 -40.28 -14.37 -34.54
CA GLY A 180 -40.01 -14.99 -35.85
C GLY A 180 -39.14 -14.08 -36.72
N SER A 181 -37.82 -14.26 -36.68
CA SER A 181 -36.97 -14.25 -37.89
C SER A 181 -35.57 -14.76 -37.58
N SER A 182 -35.30 -15.97 -38.06
CA SER A 182 -33.98 -16.54 -38.30
C SER A 182 -33.34 -15.89 -39.52
N ASN A 183 -32.01 -15.81 -39.56
CA ASN A 183 -31.31 -16.08 -40.81
C ASN A 183 -29.94 -16.73 -40.57
N SER A 184 -29.66 -17.67 -41.45
CA SER A 184 -28.66 -18.73 -41.39
C SER A 184 -27.51 -18.52 -42.38
N ASN A 185 -26.46 -19.31 -42.18
CA ASN A 185 -25.39 -19.69 -43.12
C ASN A 185 -24.24 -18.66 -43.26
N SER A 186 -22.97 -19.06 -43.36
CA SER A 186 -22.47 -20.26 -44.03
C SER A 186 -21.09 -20.66 -43.49
N ALA A 187 -20.92 -21.97 -43.31
CA ALA A 187 -19.62 -22.61 -43.29
C ALA A 187 -18.96 -22.50 -44.68
N SER A 188 -17.67 -22.19 -44.69
CA SER A 188 -16.76 -22.46 -45.82
C SER A 188 -15.55 -23.16 -45.25
N ASP A 189 -15.57 -24.47 -45.38
CA ASP A 189 -14.49 -25.41 -45.18
C ASP A 189 -13.36 -25.10 -46.18
N ARG A 190 -12.13 -24.89 -45.67
CA ARG A 190 -10.88 -25.06 -46.42
C ARG A 190 -9.82 -25.64 -45.49
N THR A 191 -9.70 -26.95 -45.59
CA THR A 191 -8.47 -27.71 -45.45
C THR A 191 -7.27 -26.99 -46.09
N ALA A 192 -6.21 -26.76 -45.31
CA ALA A 192 -4.85 -27.21 -45.59
C ALA A 192 -3.81 -26.51 -44.69
N LEU A 193 -2.86 -27.33 -44.25
CA LEU A 193 -1.53 -26.98 -43.72
C LEU A 193 -1.47 -26.50 -42.26
N LYS A 194 -1.32 -27.50 -41.39
CA LYS A 194 -0.50 -27.40 -40.17
C LYS A 194 0.85 -26.76 -40.53
N ASP A 195 1.00 -25.50 -40.17
CA ASP A 195 2.32 -24.90 -40.04
C ASP A 195 2.64 -24.84 -38.54
N ASN A 196 3.61 -25.65 -38.12
CA ASN A 196 4.09 -25.79 -36.75
C ASN A 196 4.91 -24.54 -36.33
N SER A 197 4.33 -23.35 -36.40
CA SER A 197 4.94 -22.18 -35.77
C SER A 197 4.54 -22.14 -34.30
N LYS A 198 5.50 -22.41 -33.42
CA LYS A 198 5.36 -22.20 -31.97
C LYS A 198 4.76 -20.80 -31.73
N PRO A 199 3.82 -20.62 -30.79
CA PRO A 199 3.25 -19.30 -30.52
C PRO A 199 4.39 -18.31 -30.26
N LYS A 200 4.44 -17.22 -31.03
CA LYS A 200 5.44 -16.16 -30.87
C LYS A 200 5.30 -15.59 -29.46
N LYS A 201 6.19 -16.03 -28.57
CA LYS A 201 6.20 -15.63 -27.16
C LYS A 201 6.61 -14.16 -27.09
N ASN A 202 5.68 -13.29 -26.73
CA ASN A 202 6.03 -11.91 -26.43
C ASN A 202 6.64 -11.84 -25.02
N TRP A 203 7.55 -10.89 -24.83
CA TRP A 203 8.36 -10.75 -23.63
C TRP A 203 8.18 -9.40 -23.01
N THR A 204 8.01 -9.40 -21.69
CA THR A 204 8.20 -8.20 -20.87
C THR A 204 9.60 -8.23 -20.22
N ILE A 205 10.10 -7.04 -19.84
CA ILE A 205 11.39 -6.91 -19.14
C ILE A 205 11.41 -7.76 -17.86
N ALA A 206 10.33 -7.74 -17.09
CA ALA A 206 10.23 -8.49 -15.84
C ALA A 206 10.31 -10.02 -16.06
N GLU A 207 9.67 -10.54 -17.10
CA GLU A 207 9.73 -11.96 -17.45
C GLU A 207 11.14 -12.36 -17.89
N ARG A 208 11.81 -11.51 -18.68
CA ARG A 208 13.15 -11.79 -19.17
C ARG A 208 14.20 -11.73 -18.06
N ILE A 209 14.08 -10.78 -17.13
CA ILE A 209 14.91 -10.71 -15.91
C ILE A 209 14.75 -11.96 -15.05
N LYS A 210 13.50 -12.42 -14.86
CA LYS A 210 13.21 -13.64 -14.10
C LYS A 210 13.83 -14.87 -14.75
N GLU A 211 13.78 -14.97 -16.08
CA GLU A 211 14.41 -16.06 -16.83
C GLU A 211 15.94 -16.04 -16.73
N LYS A 212 16.57 -14.86 -16.70
CA LYS A 212 18.02 -14.72 -16.46
C LYS A 212 18.44 -14.91 -14.99
N ASN A 213 17.50 -15.25 -14.10
CA ASN A 213 17.73 -15.38 -12.65
C ASN A 213 18.37 -14.14 -12.01
N LEU A 214 18.06 -12.95 -12.53
CA LEU A 214 18.58 -11.68 -12.02
C LEU A 214 17.61 -11.08 -10.99
N LYS A 215 18.16 -10.57 -9.87
CA LYS A 215 17.38 -9.80 -8.88
C LYS A 215 17.41 -8.33 -9.28
N SER A 216 16.23 -7.76 -9.55
CA SER A 216 16.07 -6.35 -9.95
C SER A 216 15.10 -5.62 -9.03
N ASN A 217 15.37 -4.36 -8.75
CA ASN A 217 14.43 -3.47 -8.06
C ASN A 217 13.51 -2.73 -9.08
N PRO A 218 12.39 -2.11 -8.64
CA PRO A 218 11.45 -1.43 -9.55
C PRO A 218 12.07 -0.32 -10.40
N GLU A 219 13.04 0.42 -9.86
CA GLU A 219 13.73 1.51 -10.58
C GLU A 219 14.66 0.97 -11.67
N GLN A 220 15.37 -0.13 -11.42
CA GLN A 220 16.16 -0.85 -12.42
C GLN A 220 15.28 -1.37 -13.54
N ILE A 221 14.09 -1.93 -13.22
CA ILE A 221 13.15 -2.40 -14.23
C ILE A 221 12.68 -1.23 -15.12
N ARG A 222 12.38 -0.07 -14.54
CA ARG A 222 12.03 1.14 -15.30
C ARG A 222 13.18 1.63 -16.19
N LEU A 223 14.40 1.60 -15.67
CA LEU A 223 15.58 2.02 -16.43
C LEU A 223 15.86 1.07 -17.60
N ILE A 224 15.80 -0.24 -17.36
CA ILE A 224 15.95 -1.27 -18.41
C ILE A 224 14.84 -1.12 -19.46
N GLN A 225 13.60 -0.86 -19.02
CA GLN A 225 12.47 -0.61 -19.91
C GLN A 225 12.71 0.60 -20.83
N SER A 226 13.27 1.70 -20.29
CA SER A 226 13.63 2.87 -21.09
C SER A 226 14.69 2.53 -22.14
N PHE A 227 15.77 1.86 -21.74
CA PHE A 227 16.82 1.45 -22.69
C PHE A 227 16.31 0.49 -23.77
N ALA A 228 15.46 -0.46 -23.39
CA ALA A 228 14.88 -1.41 -24.33
C ALA A 228 13.91 -0.72 -25.31
N ASP A 229 13.11 0.26 -24.85
CA ASP A 229 12.26 1.07 -25.73
C ASP A 229 13.10 1.89 -26.73
N ASP A 230 14.21 2.49 -26.29
CA ASP A 230 15.11 3.28 -27.13
C ASP A 230 15.82 2.42 -28.18
N TYR A 231 16.38 1.28 -27.77
CA TYR A 231 17.01 0.32 -28.69
C TYR A 231 16.01 -0.29 -29.68
N TYR A 232 14.77 -0.50 -29.25
CA TYR A 232 13.71 -0.99 -30.14
C TYR A 232 13.33 0.08 -31.17
N LEU A 233 13.21 1.33 -30.74
CA LEU A 233 12.96 2.46 -31.63
C LEU A 233 14.09 2.65 -32.64
N GLU A 234 15.35 2.51 -32.22
CA GLU A 234 16.53 2.58 -33.09
C GLU A 234 16.52 1.48 -34.16
N LYS A 235 16.20 0.23 -33.78
CA LYS A 235 16.22 -0.92 -34.71
C LYS A 235 15.02 -0.98 -35.65
N TYR A 236 13.83 -0.61 -35.17
CA TYR A 236 12.56 -0.81 -35.91
C TYR A 236 11.84 0.49 -36.29
N GLY A 237 12.39 1.66 -35.95
CA GLY A 237 11.81 2.98 -36.27
C GLY A 237 10.47 3.27 -35.59
N THR A 238 10.00 2.38 -34.72
CA THR A 238 8.70 2.48 -34.04
C THR A 238 8.83 2.08 -32.58
N LYS A 239 7.94 2.59 -31.71
CA LYS A 239 7.92 2.21 -30.29
C LYS A 239 7.30 0.82 -30.11
N PRO A 240 7.78 0.02 -29.14
CA PRO A 240 7.20 -1.29 -28.88
C PRO A 240 5.74 -1.16 -28.38
N PRO A 241 4.88 -2.14 -28.71
CA PRO A 241 3.49 -2.17 -28.22
C PRO A 241 3.42 -2.15 -26.70
N LYS A 242 2.50 -1.38 -26.12
CA LYS A 242 2.30 -1.34 -24.67
C LYS A 242 1.16 -2.26 -24.25
N LEU A 243 1.33 -2.96 -23.13
CA LEU A 243 0.26 -3.77 -22.55
C LEU A 243 -0.82 -2.86 -21.93
N ALA A 244 -2.05 -2.99 -22.42
CA ALA A 244 -3.22 -2.29 -21.88
C ALA A 244 -3.64 -2.88 -20.51
N GLY A 245 -4.27 -2.06 -19.66
CA GLY A 245 -4.87 -2.51 -18.40
C GLY A 245 -3.94 -2.60 -17.19
N ARG A 246 -2.69 -2.10 -17.27
CA ARG A 246 -1.77 -2.03 -16.13
C ARG A 246 -1.62 -0.60 -15.60
N LYS A 247 -1.51 -0.46 -14.27
CA LYS A 247 -1.24 0.83 -13.60
C LYS A 247 0.10 1.46 -14.03
N VAL A 248 1.06 0.62 -14.43
CA VAL A 248 2.36 1.05 -14.98
C VAL A 248 2.45 0.56 -16.42
N PRO A 249 2.63 1.45 -17.41
CA PRO A 249 2.79 1.07 -18.81
C PRO A 249 4.01 0.15 -18.93
N THR A 250 3.80 -1.07 -19.40
CA THR A 250 4.88 -2.04 -19.66
C THR A 250 4.91 -2.30 -21.16
N SER A 251 6.06 -2.11 -21.80
CA SER A 251 6.19 -2.46 -23.23
C SER A 251 6.37 -3.95 -23.39
N ASN A 252 5.87 -4.44 -24.51
CA ASN A 252 5.85 -5.84 -24.89
C ASN A 252 6.73 -6.02 -26.13
N TYR A 253 7.72 -6.89 -26.03
CA TYR A 253 8.69 -7.11 -27.09
C TYR A 253 8.42 -8.46 -27.78
N PRO A 254 8.37 -8.50 -29.11
CA PRO A 254 8.26 -9.77 -29.84
C PRO A 254 9.53 -10.61 -29.65
N SER A 255 9.43 -11.93 -29.81
CA SER A 255 10.59 -12.85 -29.70
C SER A 255 11.78 -12.42 -30.55
N GLU A 256 11.51 -11.87 -31.73
CA GLU A 256 12.51 -11.39 -32.69
C GLU A 256 13.33 -10.20 -32.16
N ALA A 257 12.84 -9.52 -31.12
CA ALA A 257 13.50 -8.39 -30.48
C ALA A 257 14.06 -8.71 -29.08
N ILE A 258 14.19 -10.00 -28.72
CA ILE A 258 14.69 -10.40 -27.39
C ILE A 258 16.14 -9.93 -27.14
N GLU A 259 16.95 -9.85 -28.20
CA GLU A 259 18.33 -9.35 -28.13
C GLU A 259 18.39 -7.90 -27.66
N ILE A 260 17.39 -7.08 -28.01
CA ILE A 260 17.29 -5.69 -27.55
C ILE A 260 17.03 -5.64 -26.04
N VAL A 261 16.13 -6.49 -25.56
CA VAL A 261 15.84 -6.60 -24.13
C VAL A 261 17.08 -7.06 -23.37
N ASP A 262 17.80 -8.04 -23.90
CA ASP A 262 19.04 -8.53 -23.31
C ASP A 262 20.13 -7.46 -23.26
N ARG A 263 20.30 -6.69 -24.35
CA ARG A 263 21.23 -5.56 -24.39
C ARG A 263 20.87 -4.48 -23.36
N ALA A 264 19.59 -4.18 -23.20
CA ALA A 264 19.12 -3.22 -22.19
C ALA A 264 19.39 -3.70 -20.77
N ILE A 265 19.14 -4.99 -20.48
CA ILE A 265 19.47 -5.61 -19.19
C ILE A 265 20.97 -5.49 -18.92
N GLU A 266 21.81 -5.86 -19.88
CA GLU A 266 23.27 -5.79 -19.74
C GLU A 266 23.77 -4.36 -19.51
N THR A 267 23.18 -3.38 -20.19
CA THR A 267 23.53 -1.96 -20.05
C THR A 267 23.33 -1.47 -18.62
N VAL A 268 22.26 -1.91 -17.96
CA VAL A 268 21.94 -1.50 -16.59
C VAL A 268 22.72 -2.31 -15.54
N PHE A 269 22.91 -3.60 -15.77
CA PHE A 269 23.61 -4.48 -14.82
C PHE A 269 25.14 -4.42 -14.91
N ASN A 270 25.69 -4.07 -16.08
CA ASN A 270 27.14 -4.01 -16.33
C ASN A 270 27.56 -2.67 -16.97
N PRO A 271 27.54 -1.56 -16.21
CA PRO A 271 27.88 -0.23 -16.74
C PRO A 271 29.33 -0.12 -17.24
N LYS A 272 30.23 -1.04 -16.86
CA LYS A 272 31.66 -1.04 -17.25
C LYS A 272 31.93 -1.42 -18.71
N LYS A 273 30.98 -2.00 -19.45
CA LYS A 273 31.16 -2.34 -20.88
C LYS A 273 30.92 -1.17 -21.84
N ARG A 274 30.52 0.00 -21.34
CA ARG A 274 30.12 1.14 -22.18
C ARG A 274 31.29 1.97 -22.73
N SER A 275 32.53 1.68 -22.34
CA SER A 275 33.73 2.43 -22.76
C SER A 275 34.48 1.82 -23.95
N GLU A 276 33.98 0.73 -24.55
CA GLU A 276 34.68 0.01 -25.63
C GLU A 276 33.81 -0.24 -26.88
N SER A 277 32.79 0.59 -27.14
CA SER A 277 31.96 0.48 -28.35
C SER A 277 31.66 1.83 -28.97
#